data_AF-A0A6G3LP35-F1
#
_entry.id   AF-A0A6G3LP35-F1
#
_cell.length_a   1.000
_cell.length_b   1.000
_cell.length_c   1.000
_cell.angle_alpha   90.00
_cell.angle_beta   90.00
_cell.angle_gamma   90.00
#
_symmetry.space_group_name_H-M   'P 1'
#
loop_
_entity.id
_entity.type
_entity.pdbx_description
1 polymer ?
#
loop_
_entity_poly.entity_id
_entity_poly.type
_entity_poly.pdbx_seq_one_letter_code
_entity_poly.pdbx_strand_id
1 'polypeptide(L)'
;MDTVILAHGDADGVTSAAIAKSIYRDAEVYFTHPVGLLGDLREFALGKELVIIQDIAIDERNLEELLQLLGSMDSRIIYIDHHPDNGAVDRLKSIGVTVVHGEGASAAELSYRFLNPPREMSRVAVYGAIGDHMMSTPWYLEMLDTWDVKTLFFEAGTLVLALEAIGRNYEEKRKLVEYLADNKLPSQDPKLVEKAALQSRLNEELRLRVAKEATVLGNIAYIIDPGGSLGTAAFYAKVEKNVKVGVAVEKRKDLCIMSLRSTSQVDLNTLLRKIAVELGGHGGGHRQAAGARIPCSKLGSFLEELAKHV
;
A
#
# COMPACT_ATOMS: atom_id res chain seq x y z
N MET A 1 -4.36 -27.65 -4.13
CA MET A 1 -4.50 -27.12 -2.77
C MET A 1 -5.45 -25.94 -2.87
N ASP A 2 -6.63 -26.01 -2.24
CA ASP A 2 -7.59 -24.90 -2.31
C ASP A 2 -7.01 -23.69 -1.57
N THR A 3 -6.73 -22.63 -2.33
CA THR A 3 -5.88 -21.52 -1.88
C THR A 3 -6.59 -20.19 -2.09
N VAL A 4 -6.52 -19.30 -1.10
CA VAL A 4 -6.94 -17.90 -1.23
C VAL A 4 -5.78 -16.96 -0.92
N ILE A 5 -5.69 -15.88 -1.68
CA ILE A 5 -4.74 -14.79 -1.49
C ILE A 5 -5.55 -13.54 -1.16
N LEU A 6 -5.30 -12.94 0.00
CA LEU A 6 -5.82 -11.65 0.41
C LEU A 6 -4.68 -10.64 0.38
N ALA A 7 -4.72 -9.68 -0.55
CA ALA A 7 -3.64 -8.73 -0.75
C ALA A 7 -4.11 -7.29 -0.70
N HIS A 8 -3.21 -6.34 -0.50
CA HIS A 8 -3.54 -4.93 -0.71
C HIS A 8 -3.74 -4.62 -2.20
N GLY A 9 -4.49 -3.54 -2.47
CA GLY A 9 -4.89 -3.20 -3.82
C GLY A 9 -3.92 -2.32 -4.60
N ASP A 10 -2.80 -1.89 -4.02
CA ASP A 10 -1.81 -1.05 -4.71
C ASP A 10 -0.80 -1.90 -5.50
N ALA A 11 0.31 -1.29 -5.92
CA ALA A 11 1.32 -1.96 -6.72
C ALA A 11 2.03 -3.08 -5.94
N ASP A 12 2.33 -2.90 -4.65
CA ASP A 12 3.06 -3.89 -3.86
C ASP A 12 2.16 -5.09 -3.53
N GLY A 13 0.91 -4.85 -3.13
CA GLY A 13 -0.07 -5.91 -2.93
C GLY A 13 -0.43 -6.67 -4.22
N VAL A 14 -0.65 -5.98 -5.35
CA VAL A 14 -0.96 -6.63 -6.64
C VAL A 14 0.21 -7.49 -7.13
N THR A 15 1.45 -7.00 -7.01
CA THR A 15 2.63 -7.76 -7.42
C THR A 15 2.95 -8.90 -6.47
N SER A 16 2.75 -8.72 -5.16
CA SER A 16 2.80 -9.80 -4.16
C SER A 16 1.82 -10.92 -4.49
N ALA A 17 0.57 -10.57 -4.80
CA ALA A 17 -0.45 -11.53 -5.20
C ALA A 17 -0.07 -12.25 -6.50
N ALA A 18 0.48 -11.55 -7.49
CA ALA A 18 0.96 -12.15 -8.74
C ALA A 18 2.10 -13.15 -8.51
N ILE A 19 3.02 -12.84 -7.58
CA ILE A 19 4.10 -13.75 -7.19
C ILE A 19 3.53 -15.02 -6.56
N ALA A 20 2.62 -14.91 -5.59
CA ALA A 20 1.98 -16.08 -4.99
C ALA A 20 1.18 -16.89 -6.00
N LYS A 21 0.39 -16.21 -6.84
CA LYS A 21 -0.43 -16.79 -7.89
C LYS A 21 0.40 -17.49 -8.97
N SER A 22 1.64 -17.06 -9.23
CA SER A 22 2.55 -17.75 -10.17
C SER A 22 2.91 -19.17 -9.74
N ILE A 23 2.85 -19.46 -8.43
CA ILE A 23 3.08 -20.78 -7.83
C ILE A 23 1.73 -21.49 -7.63
N TYR A 24 0.76 -20.83 -7.01
CA TYR A 24 -0.57 -21.36 -6.75
C TYR A 24 -1.55 -20.92 -7.83
N ARG A 25 -1.40 -21.50 -9.03
CA ARG A 25 -2.11 -21.07 -10.25
C ARG A 25 -3.63 -21.02 -10.13
N ASP A 26 -4.23 -21.87 -9.29
CA ASP A 26 -5.68 -21.91 -9.07
C ASP A 26 -6.17 -21.03 -7.91
N ALA A 27 -5.29 -20.29 -7.24
CA ALA A 27 -5.64 -19.51 -6.05
C ALA A 27 -6.63 -18.37 -6.34
N GLU A 28 -7.67 -18.22 -5.53
CA GLU A 28 -8.57 -17.07 -5.62
C GLU A 28 -7.89 -15.83 -5.03
N VAL A 29 -8.10 -14.66 -5.62
CA VAL A 29 -7.44 -13.41 -5.20
C VAL A 29 -8.50 -12.40 -4.77
N TYR A 30 -8.36 -11.86 -3.56
CA TYR A 30 -9.22 -10.81 -3.03
C TYR A 30 -8.36 -9.63 -2.56
N PHE A 31 -8.83 -8.42 -2.84
CA PHE A 31 -8.17 -7.21 -2.40
C PHE A 31 -8.83 -6.69 -1.13
N THR A 32 -8.02 -6.51 -0.09
CA THR A 32 -8.46 -6.03 1.22
C THR A 32 -7.63 -4.84 1.68
N HIS A 33 -7.85 -4.41 2.92
CA HIS A 33 -7.17 -3.32 3.61
C HIS A 33 -7.21 -3.60 5.11
N PRO A 34 -6.37 -2.94 5.94
CA PRO A 34 -6.23 -3.27 7.37
C PRO A 34 -7.56 -3.40 8.14
N VAL A 35 -8.49 -2.47 7.90
CA VAL A 35 -9.80 -2.45 8.59
C VAL A 35 -10.76 -3.52 8.05
N GLY A 36 -10.65 -3.89 6.76
CA GLY A 36 -11.51 -4.87 6.10
C GLY A 36 -11.06 -6.32 6.26
N LEU A 37 -9.79 -6.55 6.58
CA LEU A 37 -9.16 -7.89 6.57
C LEU A 37 -9.98 -8.94 7.33
N LEU A 38 -10.44 -8.61 8.53
CA LEU A 38 -11.21 -9.55 9.35
C LEU A 38 -12.53 -9.98 8.68
N GLY A 39 -13.24 -9.04 8.06
CA GLY A 39 -14.48 -9.33 7.33
C GLY A 39 -14.22 -10.18 6.10
N ASP A 40 -13.20 -9.80 5.32
CA ASP A 40 -12.84 -10.50 4.08
C ASP A 40 -12.31 -11.92 4.36
N LEU A 41 -11.59 -12.15 5.47
CA LEU A 41 -11.20 -13.50 5.90
C LEU A 41 -12.41 -14.38 6.21
N ARG A 42 -13.42 -13.84 6.88
CA ARG A 42 -14.66 -14.59 7.17
C ARG A 42 -15.44 -14.94 5.91
N GLU A 43 -15.44 -14.05 4.93
CA GLU A 43 -16.17 -14.25 3.69
C GLU A 43 -15.46 -15.22 2.74
N PHE A 44 -14.14 -15.09 2.59
CA PHE A 44 -13.41 -15.73 1.49
C PHE A 44 -12.42 -16.82 1.92
N ALA A 45 -12.03 -16.88 3.21
CA ALA A 45 -10.94 -17.75 3.65
C ALA A 45 -11.39 -19.00 4.44
N LEU A 46 -12.62 -19.01 4.96
CA LEU A 46 -13.13 -20.17 5.70
C LEU A 46 -13.24 -21.41 4.79
N GLY A 47 -12.68 -22.52 5.25
CA GLY A 47 -12.69 -23.80 4.51
C GLY A 47 -11.56 -23.95 3.47
N LYS A 48 -10.71 -22.94 3.28
CA LYS A 48 -9.53 -23.01 2.40
C LYS A 48 -8.42 -23.82 3.06
N GLU A 49 -7.65 -24.57 2.27
CA GLU A 49 -6.49 -25.33 2.76
C GLU A 49 -5.29 -24.39 3.01
N LEU A 50 -5.12 -23.37 2.19
CA LEU A 50 -4.05 -22.36 2.29
C LEU A 50 -4.61 -20.95 2.19
N VAL A 51 -4.21 -20.10 3.14
CA VAL A 51 -4.55 -18.68 3.18
C VAL A 51 -3.26 -17.88 3.17
N ILE A 52 -3.10 -17.00 2.18
CA ILE A 52 -1.94 -16.12 2.04
C ILE A 52 -2.41 -14.68 2.20
N ILE A 53 -1.88 -13.96 3.18
CA ILE A 53 -2.18 -12.56 3.44
C ILE A 53 -0.93 -11.74 3.08
N GLN A 54 -1.05 -10.75 2.20
CA GLN A 54 0.07 -9.99 1.66
C GLN A 54 -0.15 -8.48 1.72
N ASP A 55 0.84 -7.75 2.22
CA ASP A 55 0.87 -6.27 2.20
C ASP A 55 -0.27 -5.60 3.01
N ILE A 56 -0.70 -6.22 4.10
CA ILE A 56 -1.79 -5.70 4.93
C ILE A 56 -1.30 -5.47 6.35
N ALA A 57 -1.10 -4.20 6.72
CA ALA A 57 -0.87 -3.83 8.12
C ALA A 57 -1.99 -4.34 9.04
N ILE A 58 -1.63 -4.80 10.24
CA ILE A 58 -2.61 -5.26 11.23
C ILE A 58 -3.25 -4.08 11.96
N ASP A 59 -4.59 -4.05 11.98
CA ASP A 59 -5.36 -3.08 12.78
C ASP A 59 -5.43 -3.54 14.24
N GLU A 60 -4.73 -2.82 15.12
CA GLU A 60 -4.68 -3.09 16.57
C GLU A 60 -6.06 -3.18 17.23
N ARG A 61 -7.06 -2.47 16.71
CA ARG A 61 -8.42 -2.49 17.26
C ARG A 61 -9.10 -3.84 17.11
N ASN A 62 -8.73 -4.58 16.07
CA ASN A 62 -9.33 -5.86 15.71
C ASN A 62 -8.36 -7.03 15.95
N LEU A 63 -7.20 -6.79 16.58
CA LEU A 63 -6.14 -7.78 16.74
C LEU A 63 -6.61 -9.03 17.48
N GLU A 64 -7.35 -8.88 18.59
CA GLU A 64 -7.84 -10.03 19.37
C GLU A 64 -8.79 -10.90 18.54
N GLU A 65 -9.72 -10.27 17.82
CA GLU A 65 -10.72 -10.97 17.01
C GLU A 65 -10.06 -11.64 15.78
N LEU A 66 -9.06 -11.00 15.20
CA LEU A 66 -8.25 -11.55 14.13
C LEU A 66 -7.47 -12.80 14.60
N LEU A 67 -6.81 -12.73 15.75
CA LEU A 67 -6.08 -13.86 16.31
C LEU A 67 -7.01 -15.04 16.63
N GLN A 68 -8.18 -14.75 17.20
CA GLN A 68 -9.20 -15.77 17.46
C GLN A 68 -9.68 -16.44 16.17
N LEU A 69 -9.95 -15.65 15.11
CA LEU A 69 -10.36 -16.18 13.82
C LEU A 69 -9.27 -17.07 13.23
N LEU A 70 -8.06 -16.54 13.05
CA LEU A 70 -6.95 -17.27 12.43
C LEU A 70 -6.59 -18.54 13.21
N GLY A 71 -6.57 -18.48 14.54
CA GLY A 71 -6.27 -19.64 15.38
C GLY A 71 -7.36 -20.71 15.40
N SER A 72 -8.58 -20.39 14.93
CA SER A 72 -9.68 -21.35 14.80
C SER A 72 -9.75 -22.03 13.44
N MET A 73 -8.99 -21.56 12.46
CA MET A 73 -9.01 -22.09 11.09
C MET A 73 -8.14 -23.35 10.99
N ASP A 74 -8.66 -24.39 10.34
CA ASP A 74 -7.89 -25.59 9.97
C ASP A 74 -7.10 -25.39 8.66
N SER A 75 -6.58 -24.17 8.48
CA SER A 75 -5.89 -23.73 7.27
C SER A 75 -4.41 -23.54 7.55
N ARG A 76 -3.56 -23.81 6.57
CA ARG A 76 -2.19 -23.27 6.61
C ARG A 76 -2.26 -21.78 6.31
N ILE A 77 -1.76 -20.93 7.22
CA ILE A 77 -1.81 -19.48 7.06
C ILE A 77 -0.40 -18.93 6.90
N ILE A 78 -0.21 -18.10 5.88
CA ILE A 78 1.03 -17.37 5.59
C ILE A 78 0.70 -15.88 5.60
N TYR A 79 1.45 -15.10 6.38
CA TYR A 79 1.35 -13.64 6.44
C TYR A 79 2.68 -13.02 6.00
N ILE A 80 2.65 -12.19 4.96
CA ILE A 80 3.83 -11.53 4.38
C ILE A 80 3.58 -10.03 4.36
N ASP A 81 4.33 -9.27 5.14
CA ASP A 81 4.11 -7.83 5.29
C ASP A 81 5.38 -7.09 5.70
N HIS A 82 5.38 -5.79 5.49
CA HIS A 82 6.54 -4.92 5.73
C HIS A 82 6.23 -3.69 6.59
N HIS A 83 4.96 -3.47 6.94
CA HIS A 83 4.55 -2.34 7.75
C HIS A 83 5.12 -2.40 9.17
N PRO A 84 5.27 -1.26 9.88
CA PRO A 84 5.74 -1.25 11.26
C PRO A 84 4.91 -2.18 12.16
N ASP A 85 5.58 -3.08 12.87
CA ASP A 85 4.94 -4.01 13.80
C ASP A 85 4.82 -3.40 15.20
N ASN A 86 3.61 -3.41 15.74
CA ASN A 86 3.35 -3.01 17.13
C ASN A 86 3.11 -4.24 18.03
N GLY A 87 3.86 -5.33 17.80
CA GLY A 87 3.77 -6.59 18.54
C GLY A 87 2.68 -7.55 18.05
N ALA A 88 2.08 -7.30 16.88
CA ALA A 88 1.10 -8.19 16.27
C ALA A 88 1.78 -9.42 15.64
N VAL A 89 2.97 -9.25 15.05
CA VAL A 89 3.71 -10.32 14.35
C VAL A 89 4.00 -11.51 15.26
N ASP A 90 4.49 -11.29 16.47
CA ASP A 90 4.82 -12.38 17.39
C ASP A 90 3.57 -13.10 17.92
N ARG A 91 2.44 -12.39 18.00
CA ARG A 91 1.16 -12.98 18.37
C ARG A 91 0.56 -13.82 17.24
N LEU A 92 0.76 -13.43 15.99
CA LEU A 92 0.40 -14.27 14.84
C LEU A 92 1.22 -15.57 14.83
N LYS A 93 2.53 -15.48 15.08
CA LYS A 93 3.39 -16.68 15.19
C LYS A 93 2.95 -17.61 16.31
N SER A 94 2.54 -17.09 17.46
CA SER A 94 2.17 -17.92 18.62
C SER A 94 0.92 -18.77 18.41
N ILE A 95 0.07 -18.40 17.45
CA ILE A 95 -1.11 -19.18 17.02
C ILE A 95 -0.84 -20.03 15.77
N GLY A 96 0.42 -20.19 15.37
CA GLY A 96 0.82 -21.09 14.26
C GLY A 96 0.83 -20.45 12.87
N VAL A 97 0.63 -19.13 12.74
CA VAL A 97 0.75 -18.45 11.45
C VAL A 97 2.22 -18.41 11.02
N THR A 98 2.49 -18.76 9.75
CA THR A 98 3.81 -18.56 9.16
C THR A 98 3.99 -17.10 8.80
N VAL A 99 4.81 -16.37 9.56
CA VAL A 99 5.01 -14.94 9.36
C VAL A 99 6.35 -14.64 8.69
N VAL A 100 6.30 -13.87 7.60
CA VAL A 100 7.43 -13.26 6.92
C VAL A 100 7.28 -11.75 7.06
N HIS A 101 8.12 -11.14 7.88
CA HIS A 101 8.06 -9.70 8.16
C HIS A 101 9.43 -9.06 8.04
N GLY A 102 9.50 -7.87 7.44
CA GLY A 102 10.73 -7.10 7.35
C GLY A 102 10.49 -5.67 6.89
N GLU A 103 10.76 -4.70 7.77
CA GLU A 103 10.75 -3.29 7.40
C GLU A 103 11.89 -2.97 6.40
N GLY A 104 11.60 -2.09 5.44
CA GLY A 104 12.56 -1.61 4.44
C GLY A 104 12.64 -2.45 3.16
N ALA A 105 12.08 -3.66 3.16
CA ALA A 105 11.71 -4.38 1.93
C ALA A 105 10.24 -4.10 1.59
N SER A 106 9.85 -4.32 0.34
CA SER A 106 8.43 -4.37 -0.04
C SER A 106 7.85 -5.76 0.22
N ALA A 107 6.53 -5.87 0.40
CA ALA A 107 5.85 -7.16 0.53
C ALA A 107 6.06 -8.05 -0.71
N ALA A 108 6.21 -7.46 -1.90
CA ALA A 108 6.50 -8.21 -3.12
C ALA A 108 7.92 -8.79 -3.13
N GLU A 109 8.92 -8.05 -2.64
CA GLU A 109 10.27 -8.60 -2.40
C GLU A 109 10.20 -9.76 -1.40
N LEU A 110 9.56 -9.55 -0.24
CA LEU A 110 9.43 -10.58 0.80
C LEU A 110 8.73 -11.83 0.26
N SER A 111 7.68 -11.64 -0.54
CA SER A 111 6.93 -12.70 -1.19
C SER A 111 7.81 -13.50 -2.15
N TYR A 112 8.60 -12.82 -2.99
CA TYR A 112 9.53 -13.48 -3.91
C TYR A 112 10.58 -14.29 -3.16
N ARG A 113 11.21 -13.70 -2.15
CA ARG A 113 12.30 -14.34 -1.38
C ARG A 113 11.81 -15.54 -0.58
N PHE A 114 10.59 -15.48 -0.05
CA PHE A 114 10.03 -16.56 0.75
C PHE A 114 9.42 -17.69 -0.08
N LEU A 115 8.61 -17.35 -1.09
CA LEU A 115 7.90 -18.33 -1.91
C LEU A 115 8.78 -18.94 -3.00
N ASN A 116 9.89 -18.28 -3.34
CA ASN A 116 10.89 -18.75 -4.30
C ASN A 116 10.29 -19.16 -5.67
N PRO A 117 9.56 -18.25 -6.35
CA PRO A 117 9.03 -18.50 -7.70
C PRO A 117 10.18 -18.57 -8.74
N PRO A 118 9.89 -18.84 -10.02
CA PRO A 118 10.90 -18.74 -11.09
C PRO A 118 11.62 -17.38 -11.10
N ARG A 119 12.90 -17.37 -11.46
CA ARG A 119 13.79 -16.19 -11.45
C ARG A 119 13.18 -15.00 -12.17
N GLU A 120 12.45 -15.24 -13.26
CA GLU A 120 11.83 -14.21 -14.07
C GLU A 120 10.84 -13.34 -13.28
N MET A 121 10.18 -13.91 -12.27
CA MET A 121 9.25 -13.19 -11.38
C MET A 121 9.96 -12.17 -10.48
N SER A 122 11.30 -12.15 -10.43
CA SER A 122 12.03 -11.14 -9.67
C SER A 122 11.74 -9.73 -10.19
N ARG A 123 11.51 -9.57 -11.50
CA ARG A 123 11.11 -8.27 -12.07
C ARG A 123 9.75 -7.80 -11.53
N VAL A 124 8.82 -8.72 -11.28
CA VAL A 124 7.49 -8.41 -10.73
C VAL A 124 7.60 -7.93 -9.29
N ALA A 125 8.46 -8.57 -8.48
CA ALA A 125 8.79 -8.10 -7.14
C ALA A 125 9.43 -6.71 -7.15
N VAL A 126 10.33 -6.44 -8.10
CA VAL A 126 10.94 -5.11 -8.26
C VAL A 126 9.90 -4.05 -8.67
N TYR A 127 8.89 -4.41 -9.46
CA TYR A 127 7.80 -3.47 -9.77
C TYR A 127 7.05 -3.04 -8.50
N GLY A 128 6.76 -3.99 -7.60
CA GLY A 128 6.16 -3.70 -6.28
C GLY A 128 7.04 -2.77 -5.44
N ALA A 129 8.33 -3.10 -5.34
CA ALA A 129 9.31 -2.29 -4.63
C ALA A 129 9.43 -0.85 -5.16
N ILE A 130 9.40 -0.66 -6.49
CA ILE A 130 9.35 0.68 -7.11
C ILE A 130 8.05 1.40 -6.76
N GLY A 131 6.91 0.69 -6.86
CA GLY A 131 5.59 1.24 -6.58
C GLY A 131 5.41 1.72 -5.15
N ASP A 132 6.06 1.05 -4.20
CA ASP A 132 6.00 1.40 -2.77
C ASP A 132 7.24 2.16 -2.27
N HIS A 133 8.13 2.56 -3.18
CA HIS A 133 9.37 3.30 -2.89
C HIS A 133 10.37 2.56 -1.97
N MET A 134 10.31 1.24 -1.90
CA MET A 134 11.20 0.37 -1.12
C MET A 134 12.40 -0.09 -1.95
N MET A 135 13.27 0.85 -2.32
CA MET A 135 14.33 0.66 -3.33
C MET A 135 15.76 0.61 -2.76
N SER A 136 15.93 0.19 -1.51
CA SER A 136 17.22 0.26 -0.79
C SER A 136 17.79 -1.07 -0.30
N THR A 137 17.06 -2.18 -0.45
CA THR A 137 17.55 -3.49 0.03
C THR A 137 18.73 -3.96 -0.83
N PRO A 138 19.68 -4.74 -0.26
CA PRO A 138 20.74 -5.35 -1.07
C PRO A 138 20.21 -6.21 -2.21
N TRP A 139 19.09 -6.92 -1.99
CA TRP A 139 18.44 -7.75 -3.00
C TRP A 139 17.88 -6.89 -4.15
N TYR A 140 17.23 -5.77 -3.84
CA TYR A 140 16.73 -4.84 -4.86
C TYR A 140 17.87 -4.32 -5.73
N LEU A 141 18.99 -3.92 -5.12
CA LEU A 141 20.16 -3.43 -5.84
C LEU A 141 20.76 -4.50 -6.77
N GLU A 142 20.86 -5.76 -6.31
CA GLU A 142 21.28 -6.89 -7.16
C GLU A 142 20.34 -7.09 -8.36
N MET A 143 19.03 -6.87 -8.18
CA MET A 143 18.09 -6.98 -9.30
C MET A 143 18.29 -5.89 -10.35
N LEU A 144 18.82 -4.72 -9.99
CA LEU A 144 19.18 -3.68 -10.96
C LEU A 144 20.41 -4.06 -11.80
N ASP A 145 21.31 -4.88 -11.27
CA ASP A 145 22.42 -5.46 -12.03
C ASP A 145 21.96 -6.62 -12.93
N THR A 146 20.81 -7.21 -12.59
CA THR A 146 20.25 -8.41 -13.23
C THR A 146 19.35 -8.10 -14.42
N TRP A 147 18.65 -6.96 -14.40
CA TRP A 147 17.69 -6.52 -15.42
C TRP A 147 18.13 -5.19 -16.04
N ASP A 148 17.82 -4.96 -17.34
CA ASP A 148 18.03 -3.64 -17.93
C ASP A 148 17.16 -2.59 -17.23
N VAL A 149 17.82 -1.66 -16.53
CA VAL A 149 17.17 -0.61 -15.73
C VAL A 149 16.15 0.20 -16.54
N LYS A 150 16.44 0.54 -17.80
CA LYS A 150 15.52 1.37 -18.61
C LYS A 150 14.21 0.66 -18.85
N THR A 151 14.29 -0.61 -19.23
CA THR A 151 13.13 -1.49 -19.42
C THR A 151 12.40 -1.67 -18.09
N LEU A 152 13.12 -2.01 -17.02
CA LEU A 152 12.55 -2.26 -15.70
C LEU A 152 11.72 -1.08 -15.18
N PHE A 153 12.25 0.15 -15.23
CA PHE A 153 11.53 1.35 -14.82
C PHE A 153 10.37 1.71 -15.75
N PHE A 154 10.49 1.43 -17.05
CA PHE A 154 9.37 1.62 -17.99
C PHE A 154 8.19 0.68 -17.68
N GLU A 155 8.48 -0.59 -17.42
CA GLU A 155 7.46 -1.58 -17.04
C GLU A 155 6.83 -1.26 -15.68
N ALA A 156 7.66 -0.94 -14.67
CA ALA A 156 7.18 -0.55 -13.35
C ALA A 156 6.31 0.72 -13.41
N GLY A 157 6.77 1.75 -14.11
CA GLY A 157 6.03 3.00 -14.29
C GLY A 157 4.70 2.79 -15.00
N THR A 158 4.68 1.93 -16.04
CA THR A 158 3.44 1.55 -16.74
C THR A 158 2.47 0.88 -15.78
N LEU A 159 2.94 -0.10 -15.00
CA LEU A 159 2.11 -0.83 -14.04
C LEU A 159 1.53 0.09 -12.96
N VAL A 160 2.38 0.89 -12.30
CA VAL A 160 1.99 1.73 -11.16
C VAL A 160 0.97 2.78 -11.58
N LEU A 161 1.21 3.47 -12.69
CA LEU A 161 0.28 4.48 -13.21
C LEU A 161 -1.02 3.86 -13.72
N ALA A 162 -0.96 2.69 -14.37
CA ALA A 162 -2.17 1.99 -14.79
C ALA A 162 -3.00 1.54 -13.58
N LEU A 163 -2.37 1.04 -12.51
CA LEU A 163 -3.06 0.66 -11.27
C LEU A 163 -3.73 1.86 -10.58
N GLU A 164 -3.08 3.02 -10.57
CA GLU A 164 -3.68 4.26 -10.09
C GLU A 164 -4.93 4.64 -10.91
N ALA A 165 -4.87 4.54 -12.24
CA ALA A 165 -6.02 4.76 -13.13
C ALA A 165 -7.15 3.74 -12.92
N ILE A 166 -6.81 2.48 -12.66
CA ILE A 166 -7.78 1.40 -12.39
C ILE A 166 -8.54 1.66 -11.07
N GLY A 167 -7.90 2.33 -10.10
CA GLY A 167 -8.55 2.76 -8.87
C GLY A 167 -9.10 1.60 -8.06
N ARG A 168 -10.42 1.55 -7.84
CA ARG A 168 -11.08 0.48 -7.04
C ARG A 168 -11.72 -0.63 -7.88
N ASN A 169 -11.42 -0.71 -9.18
CA ASN A 169 -11.90 -1.80 -10.02
C ASN A 169 -11.15 -3.11 -9.72
N TYR A 170 -11.57 -3.81 -8.67
CA TYR A 170 -10.91 -5.04 -8.20
C TYR A 170 -10.97 -6.19 -9.21
N GLU A 171 -12.01 -6.27 -10.05
CA GLU A 171 -12.06 -7.25 -11.13
C GLU A 171 -10.94 -7.06 -12.15
N GLU A 172 -10.67 -5.82 -12.54
CA GLU A 172 -9.58 -5.49 -13.45
C GLU A 172 -8.22 -5.74 -12.79
N LYS A 173 -8.07 -5.46 -11.50
CA LYS A 173 -6.84 -5.81 -10.76
C LYS A 173 -6.61 -7.32 -10.66
N ARG A 174 -7.64 -8.14 -10.48
CA ARG A 174 -7.48 -9.61 -10.47
C ARG A 174 -7.01 -10.12 -11.83
N LYS A 175 -7.54 -9.58 -12.93
CA LYS A 175 -7.04 -9.88 -14.28
C LYS A 175 -5.58 -9.49 -14.45
N LEU A 176 -5.16 -8.37 -13.85
CA LEU A 176 -3.77 -7.95 -13.86
C LEU A 176 -2.86 -8.86 -13.02
N VAL A 177 -3.35 -9.37 -11.88
CA VAL A 177 -2.64 -10.39 -11.10
C VAL A 177 -2.40 -11.64 -11.94
N GLU A 178 -3.41 -12.16 -12.64
CA GLU A 178 -3.25 -13.31 -13.55
C GLU A 178 -2.24 -13.01 -14.67
N TYR A 179 -2.33 -11.81 -15.26
CA TYR A 179 -1.43 -11.37 -16.32
C TYR A 179 0.04 -11.31 -15.86
N LEU A 180 0.29 -10.76 -14.68
CA LEU A 180 1.62 -10.67 -14.08
C LEU A 180 2.13 -12.02 -13.58
N ALA A 181 1.25 -12.92 -13.13
CA ALA A 181 1.60 -14.28 -12.71
C ALA A 181 2.09 -15.14 -13.89
N ASP A 182 1.72 -14.78 -15.13
CA ASP A 182 2.29 -15.33 -16.38
C ASP A 182 3.63 -14.68 -16.76
N ASN A 183 4.16 -13.79 -15.92
CA ASN A 183 5.37 -13.00 -16.17
C ASN A 183 5.28 -12.17 -17.47
N LYS A 184 4.08 -11.73 -17.85
CA LYS A 184 3.87 -10.82 -18.98
C LYS A 184 4.25 -9.39 -18.60
N LEU A 185 4.80 -8.65 -19.55
CA LEU A 185 5.26 -7.28 -19.31
C LEU A 185 4.08 -6.31 -19.32
N PRO A 186 3.97 -5.39 -18.34
CA PRO A 186 2.92 -4.35 -18.34
C PRO A 186 2.76 -3.62 -19.68
N SER A 187 3.87 -3.30 -20.37
CA SER A 187 3.85 -2.59 -21.64
C SER A 187 3.33 -3.40 -22.83
N GLN A 188 3.24 -4.73 -22.71
CA GLN A 188 2.68 -5.60 -23.75
C GLN A 188 1.16 -5.55 -23.83
N ASP A 189 0.47 -5.03 -22.80
CA ASP A 189 -0.95 -4.70 -22.87
C ASP A 189 -1.13 -3.22 -23.25
N PRO A 190 -1.57 -2.90 -24.48
CA PRO A 190 -1.77 -1.52 -24.92
C PRO A 190 -2.72 -0.73 -24.00
N LYS A 191 -3.69 -1.40 -23.35
CA LYS A 191 -4.63 -0.73 -22.46
C LYS A 191 -3.94 -0.25 -21.19
N LEU A 192 -2.96 -0.98 -20.67
CA LEU A 192 -2.17 -0.55 -19.51
C LEU A 192 -1.31 0.66 -19.88
N VAL A 193 -0.69 0.65 -21.07
CA VAL A 193 0.09 1.79 -21.58
C VAL A 193 -0.78 3.03 -21.75
N GLU A 194 -1.97 2.91 -22.33
CA GLU A 194 -2.91 4.02 -22.50
C GLU A 194 -3.36 4.59 -21.16
N LYS A 195 -3.73 3.73 -20.20
CA LYS A 195 -4.10 4.14 -18.83
C LYS A 195 -2.95 4.85 -18.13
N ALA A 196 -1.74 4.30 -18.21
CA ALA A 196 -0.55 4.90 -17.62
C ALA A 196 -0.25 6.29 -18.20
N ALA A 197 -0.31 6.43 -19.53
CA ALA A 197 -0.08 7.71 -20.19
C ALA A 197 -1.13 8.76 -19.82
N LEU A 198 -2.41 8.36 -19.72
CA LEU A 198 -3.48 9.25 -19.26
C LEU A 198 -3.27 9.66 -17.80
N GLN A 199 -3.00 8.70 -16.91
CA GLN A 199 -2.77 8.97 -15.50
C GLN A 199 -1.56 9.88 -15.27
N SER A 200 -0.50 9.71 -16.05
CA SER A 200 0.67 10.60 -15.99
C SER A 200 0.29 12.05 -16.28
N ARG A 201 -0.60 12.32 -17.23
CA ARG A 201 -1.08 13.68 -17.53
C ARG A 201 -1.94 14.22 -16.40
N LEU A 202 -2.85 13.40 -15.86
CA LEU A 202 -3.69 13.77 -14.72
C LEU A 202 -2.85 14.10 -13.48
N ASN A 203 -1.77 13.37 -13.24
CA ASN A 203 -0.85 13.64 -12.13
C ASN A 203 -0.12 14.98 -12.31
N GLU A 204 0.28 15.33 -13.53
CA GLU A 204 0.87 16.65 -13.82
C GLU A 204 -0.13 17.79 -13.65
N GLU A 205 -1.37 17.62 -14.10
CA GLU A 205 -2.45 18.58 -13.86
C GLU A 205 -2.73 18.77 -12.36
N LEU A 206 -2.74 17.66 -11.61
CA LEU A 206 -2.87 17.66 -10.16
C LEU A 206 -1.72 18.43 -9.49
N ARG A 207 -0.47 18.19 -9.92
CA ARG A 207 0.72 18.92 -9.42
C ARG A 207 0.55 20.43 -9.58
N LEU A 208 0.19 20.89 -10.79
CA LEU A 208 -0.01 22.30 -11.09
C LEU A 208 -1.14 22.92 -10.26
N ARG A 209 -2.24 22.20 -10.06
CA ARG A 209 -3.32 22.64 -9.17
C ARG A 209 -2.86 22.77 -7.73
N VAL A 210 -2.21 21.73 -7.20
CA VAL A 210 -1.69 21.71 -5.82
C VAL A 210 -0.70 22.85 -5.59
N ALA A 211 0.19 23.12 -6.55
CA ALA A 211 1.13 24.23 -6.49
C ALA A 211 0.41 25.59 -6.32
N LYS A 212 -0.73 25.77 -6.99
CA LYS A 212 -1.54 26.99 -6.90
C LYS A 212 -2.39 27.06 -5.63
N GLU A 213 -3.03 25.96 -5.24
CA GLU A 213 -4.15 25.96 -4.29
C GLU A 213 -3.77 25.49 -2.88
N ALA A 214 -2.67 24.75 -2.70
CA ALA A 214 -2.29 24.29 -1.37
C ALA A 214 -1.95 25.46 -0.44
N THR A 215 -2.43 25.37 0.80
CA THR A 215 -2.26 26.37 1.86
C THR A 215 -1.15 25.93 2.80
N VAL A 216 -0.28 26.87 3.21
CA VAL A 216 0.83 26.61 4.14
C VAL A 216 0.44 26.99 5.56
N LEU A 217 0.79 26.15 6.53
CA LEU A 217 0.65 26.39 7.97
C LEU A 217 1.93 25.91 8.67
N GLY A 218 2.82 26.83 9.06
CA GLY A 218 4.12 26.45 9.62
C GLY A 218 4.93 25.58 8.65
N ASN A 219 5.40 24.42 9.11
CA ASN A 219 6.15 23.45 8.30
C ASN A 219 5.27 22.40 7.61
N ILE A 220 3.96 22.66 7.47
CA ILE A 220 3.06 21.81 6.72
C ILE A 220 2.36 22.58 5.59
N ALA A 221 1.93 21.85 4.56
CA ALA A 221 1.08 22.36 3.50
C ALA A 221 -0.07 21.40 3.27
N TYR A 222 -1.26 21.93 3.05
CA TYR A 222 -2.45 21.11 2.87
C TYR A 222 -3.31 21.56 1.70
N ILE A 223 -4.01 20.59 1.11
CA ILE A 223 -5.05 20.83 0.10
C ILE A 223 -6.29 20.00 0.46
N ILE A 224 -7.46 20.60 0.26
CA ILE A 224 -8.76 19.98 0.53
C ILE A 224 -9.44 19.68 -0.81
N ASP A 225 -9.96 18.46 -0.94
CA ASP A 225 -10.63 17.92 -2.11
C ASP A 225 -9.84 18.16 -3.42
N PRO A 226 -8.55 17.75 -3.48
CA PRO A 226 -7.68 18.06 -4.62
C PRO A 226 -8.14 17.44 -5.95
N GLY A 227 -8.95 16.37 -5.87
CA GLY A 227 -9.18 15.44 -6.96
C GLY A 227 -7.98 14.50 -7.14
N GLY A 228 -8.21 13.34 -7.76
CA GLY A 228 -7.17 12.32 -7.97
C GLY A 228 -6.70 11.63 -6.67
N SER A 229 -5.48 11.10 -6.69
CA SER A 229 -4.89 10.38 -5.57
C SER A 229 -4.49 11.32 -4.43
N LEU A 230 -5.01 11.06 -3.23
CA LEU A 230 -4.61 11.80 -2.02
C LEU A 230 -3.12 11.62 -1.69
N GLY A 231 -2.55 10.43 -1.93
CA GLY A 231 -1.13 10.19 -1.72
C GLY A 231 -0.26 11.09 -2.57
N THR A 232 -0.60 11.16 -3.87
CA THR A 232 0.08 11.99 -4.87
C THR A 232 -0.11 13.48 -4.57
N ALA A 233 -1.33 13.91 -4.25
CA ALA A 233 -1.62 15.30 -3.88
C ALA A 233 -0.86 15.76 -2.62
N ALA A 234 -0.77 14.89 -1.60
CA ALA A 234 -0.02 15.18 -0.39
C ALA A 234 1.49 15.28 -0.68
N PHE A 235 2.02 14.42 -1.55
CA PHE A 235 3.40 14.53 -2.01
C PHE A 235 3.66 15.87 -2.71
N TYR A 236 2.80 16.26 -3.65
CA TYR A 236 2.95 17.55 -4.33
C TYR A 236 2.79 18.74 -3.38
N ALA A 237 1.87 18.68 -2.40
CA ALA A 237 1.72 19.74 -1.42
C ALA A 237 3.03 19.94 -0.64
N LYS A 238 3.70 18.85 -0.27
CA LYS A 238 5.02 18.88 0.39
C LYS A 238 6.08 19.56 -0.50
N VAL A 239 6.18 19.11 -1.75
CA VAL A 239 7.26 19.52 -2.67
C VAL A 239 7.05 20.93 -3.20
N GLU A 240 5.87 21.23 -3.74
CA GLU A 240 5.56 22.52 -4.37
C GLU A 240 5.56 23.68 -3.37
N LYS A 241 5.28 23.40 -2.09
CA LYS A 241 5.33 24.40 -1.01
C LYS A 241 6.62 24.36 -0.20
N ASN A 242 7.54 23.44 -0.52
CA ASN A 242 8.82 23.27 0.16
C ASN A 242 8.69 23.19 1.70
N VAL A 243 7.81 22.30 2.15
CA VAL A 243 7.53 22.07 3.57
C VAL A 243 7.93 20.66 4.00
N LYS A 244 7.95 20.39 5.31
CA LYS A 244 8.32 19.06 5.82
C LYS A 244 7.21 18.03 5.64
N VAL A 245 5.94 18.45 5.73
CA VAL A 245 4.78 17.55 5.60
C VAL A 245 3.74 18.14 4.65
N GLY A 246 3.33 17.34 3.67
CA GLY A 246 2.18 17.64 2.82
C GLY A 246 0.97 16.79 3.25
N VAL A 247 -0.21 17.41 3.21
CA VAL A 247 -1.49 16.78 3.60
C VAL A 247 -2.49 16.96 2.48
N ALA A 248 -3.11 15.89 2.03
CA ALA A 248 -4.27 15.95 1.15
C ALA A 248 -5.48 15.40 1.89
N VAL A 249 -6.58 16.15 1.84
CA VAL A 249 -7.84 15.83 2.53
C VAL A 249 -8.93 15.58 1.51
N GLU A 250 -9.70 14.51 1.69
CA GLU A 250 -10.98 14.27 1.02
C GLU A 250 -12.10 14.30 2.07
N LYS A 251 -13.12 15.12 1.82
CA LYS A 251 -14.31 15.17 2.67
C LYS A 251 -15.35 14.16 2.21
N ARG A 252 -15.74 13.24 3.11
CA ARG A 252 -16.83 12.28 2.90
C ARG A 252 -17.86 12.40 3.99
N LYS A 253 -18.97 13.10 3.70
CA LYS A 253 -19.98 13.46 4.71
C LYS A 253 -19.30 14.19 5.88
N ASP A 254 -19.40 13.65 7.09
CA ASP A 254 -18.79 14.23 8.30
C ASP A 254 -17.37 13.74 8.57
N LEU A 255 -16.80 12.87 7.71
CA LEU A 255 -15.47 12.29 7.89
C LEU A 255 -14.46 12.89 6.91
N CYS A 256 -13.31 13.28 7.43
CA CYS A 256 -12.18 13.76 6.66
C CYS A 256 -11.14 12.65 6.56
N ILE A 257 -10.91 12.17 5.34
CA ILE A 257 -9.92 11.14 5.02
C ILE A 257 -8.68 11.85 4.50
N MET A 258 -7.52 11.52 5.06
CA MET A 258 -6.28 12.24 4.79
C MET A 258 -5.18 11.28 4.41
N SER A 259 -4.37 11.70 3.44
CA SER A 259 -3.06 11.11 3.18
C SER A 259 -1.99 12.15 3.48
N LEU A 260 -0.91 11.71 4.11
CA LEU A 260 0.21 12.54 4.51
C LEU A 260 1.50 12.00 3.90
N ARG A 261 2.39 12.91 3.52
CA ARG A 261 3.74 12.62 3.05
C ARG A 261 4.73 13.53 3.75
N SER A 262 5.82 12.98 4.28
CA SER A 262 6.83 13.76 4.99
C SER A 262 8.24 13.63 4.42
N THR A 263 9.15 14.47 4.90
CA THR A 263 10.60 14.25 4.79
C THR A 263 11.04 13.20 5.82
N SER A 264 12.25 12.67 5.67
CA SER A 264 12.81 11.65 6.59
C SER A 264 12.97 12.13 8.04
N GLN A 265 12.93 13.45 8.27
CA GLN A 265 13.06 14.06 9.59
C GLN A 265 11.79 13.94 10.45
N VAL A 266 10.65 13.61 9.84
CA VAL A 266 9.35 13.58 10.54
C VAL A 266 8.77 12.18 10.49
N ASP A 267 8.46 11.63 11.65
CA ASP A 267 7.78 10.35 11.80
C ASP A 267 6.26 10.54 11.88
N LEU A 268 5.59 10.33 10.75
CA LEU A 268 4.14 10.42 10.65
C LEU A 268 3.41 9.32 11.42
N ASN A 269 3.98 8.12 11.54
CA ASN A 269 3.31 7.02 12.23
C ASN A 269 3.11 7.38 13.71
N THR A 270 4.20 7.82 14.36
CA THR A 270 4.17 8.26 15.76
C THR A 270 3.24 9.47 15.96
N LEU A 271 3.32 10.48 15.08
CA LEU A 271 2.49 11.68 15.20
C LEU A 271 0.99 11.38 15.03
N LEU A 272 0.62 10.60 14.02
CA LEU A 272 -0.79 10.36 13.69
C LEU A 272 -1.47 9.43 14.70
N ARG A 273 -0.73 8.47 15.27
CA ARG A 273 -1.25 7.60 16.34
C ARG A 273 -1.59 8.37 17.61
N LYS A 274 -0.99 9.55 17.80
CA LYS A 274 -1.34 10.48 18.89
C LYS A 274 -2.46 11.44 18.46
N ILE A 275 -2.19 12.28 17.46
CA ILE A 275 -3.04 13.43 17.10
C ILE A 275 -4.41 12.96 16.59
N ALA A 276 -4.46 11.94 15.73
CA ALA A 276 -5.73 11.49 15.17
C ALA A 276 -6.63 10.85 16.25
N VAL A 277 -6.04 10.11 17.19
CA VAL A 277 -6.75 9.44 18.28
C VAL A 277 -7.32 10.46 19.28
N GLU A 278 -6.53 11.46 19.68
CA GLU A 278 -7.00 12.56 20.55
C GLU A 278 -8.19 13.33 19.97
N LEU A 279 -8.32 13.33 18.64
CA LEU A 279 -9.41 14.00 17.91
C LEU A 279 -10.57 13.07 17.54
N GLY A 280 -10.64 11.88 18.13
CA GLY A 280 -11.73 10.92 17.93
C GLY A 280 -11.68 10.21 16.57
N GLY A 281 -10.50 10.13 15.98
CA GLY A 281 -10.23 9.42 14.75
C GLY A 281 -9.14 8.37 14.90
N HIS A 282 -8.51 8.00 13.79
CA HIS A 282 -7.38 7.08 13.77
C HIS A 282 -6.40 7.45 12.67
N GLY A 283 -5.14 7.09 12.82
CA GLY A 283 -4.11 7.33 11.81
C GLY A 283 -2.83 6.57 12.11
N GLY A 284 -2.04 6.35 11.07
CA GLY A 284 -0.83 5.53 11.10
C GLY A 284 -0.40 5.10 9.70
N GLY A 285 0.73 4.40 9.63
CA GLY A 285 1.32 3.92 8.38
C GLY A 285 2.84 3.88 8.47
N HIS A 286 3.52 4.11 7.35
CA HIS A 286 4.96 4.26 7.31
C HIS A 286 5.41 5.60 7.88
N ARG A 287 6.66 5.67 8.33
CA ARG A 287 7.28 6.88 8.89
C ARG A 287 7.11 8.10 7.98
N GLN A 288 7.20 7.93 6.66
CA GLN A 288 7.13 9.03 5.68
C GLN A 288 5.84 9.08 4.84
N ALA A 289 4.98 8.09 4.96
CA ALA A 289 3.75 7.96 4.21
C ALA A 289 2.68 7.30 5.09
N ALA A 290 1.68 8.07 5.49
CA ALA A 290 0.68 7.61 6.43
C ALA A 290 -0.70 8.19 6.10
N GLY A 291 -1.74 7.54 6.63
CA GLY A 291 -3.12 7.96 6.47
C GLY A 291 -3.75 8.33 7.81
N ALA A 292 -4.79 9.17 7.76
CA ALA A 292 -5.61 9.47 8.93
C ALA A 292 -7.08 9.67 8.55
N ARG A 293 -7.98 9.36 9.47
CA ARG A 293 -9.43 9.60 9.35
C ARG A 293 -9.92 10.23 10.64
N ILE A 294 -10.53 11.40 10.55
CA ILE A 294 -11.06 12.15 11.70
C ILE A 294 -12.42 12.76 11.36
N PRO A 295 -13.24 13.14 12.36
CA PRO A 295 -14.41 13.99 12.11
C PRO A 295 -13.99 15.32 11.45
N CYS A 296 -14.66 15.74 10.39
CA CYS A 296 -14.31 16.98 9.68
C CYS A 296 -14.47 18.24 10.54
N SER A 297 -15.30 18.20 11.60
CA SER A 297 -15.38 19.30 12.58
C SER A 297 -14.07 19.53 13.34
N LYS A 298 -13.16 18.54 13.35
CA LYS A 298 -11.85 18.59 14.02
C LYS A 298 -10.69 18.89 13.07
N LEU A 299 -10.94 19.12 11.77
CA LEU A 299 -9.88 19.31 10.77
C LEU A 299 -8.97 20.49 11.09
N GLY A 300 -9.52 21.63 11.51
CA GLY A 300 -8.72 22.80 11.90
C GLY A 300 -7.75 22.47 13.03
N SER A 301 -8.27 21.89 14.13
CA SER A 301 -7.46 21.47 15.28
C SER A 301 -6.39 20.44 14.90
N PHE A 302 -6.71 19.50 14.00
CA PHE A 302 -5.74 18.52 13.51
C PHE A 302 -4.56 19.20 12.78
N LEU A 303 -4.85 20.12 11.86
CA LEU A 303 -3.82 20.82 11.09
C LEU A 303 -2.94 21.70 11.98
N GLU A 304 -3.54 22.40 12.95
CA GLU A 304 -2.81 23.20 13.93
C GLU A 304 -1.91 22.35 14.82
N GLU A 305 -2.41 21.23 15.33
CA GLU A 305 -1.64 20.35 16.21
C GLU A 305 -0.51 19.65 15.46
N LEU A 306 -0.76 19.23 14.23
CA LEU A 306 0.27 18.69 13.34
C LEU A 306 1.36 19.73 13.07
N ALA A 307 0.98 20.97 12.74
CA ALA A 307 1.94 22.04 12.45
C ALA A 307 2.85 22.38 13.65
N LYS A 308 2.38 22.23 14.89
CA LYS A 308 3.19 22.44 16.10
C LYS A 308 4.25 21.35 16.32
N HIS A 309 4.01 20.14 15.81
CA HIS A 309 4.85 18.96 16.07
C HIS A 309 5.80 18.63 14.91
N VAL A 310 5.90 19.48 13.89
CA VAL A 310 6.68 19.29 12.65
C VAL A 310 7.79 20.35 12.48
#